data_AF-C2G0F9-F1
#
_entry.id   AF-C2G0F9-F1
#
_cell.length_a   1.000
_cell.length_b   1.000
_cell.length_c   1.000
_cell.angle_alpha   90.00
_cell.angle_beta   90.00
_cell.angle_gamma   90.00
#
_symmetry.space_group_name_H-M   'P 1'
#
loop_
_entity.id
_entity.type
_entity.pdbx_description
1 polymer ?
#
loop_
_entity_poly.entity_id
_entity_poly.type
_entity_poly.pdbx_seq_one_letter_code
_entity_poly.pdbx_strand_id
1 'polypeptide(L)' 'MNTLFINIGFIESTILIVIFVATLISALYLIINNEKGATRILWMFFVFIAPILGPIVYIISYFLSGVNKKNNYQQ' A
#
# COMPACT_ATOMS: atom_id res chain seq x y z
N MET A 1 -33.44 8.14 23.70
CA MET A 1 -33.53 7.35 22.46
C MET A 1 -32.28 7.67 21.67
N ASN A 2 -31.36 6.71 21.60
CA ASN A 2 -29.94 6.89 21.30
C ASN A 2 -29.64 7.04 19.79
N THR A 3 -28.83 8.06 19.47
CA THR A 3 -27.71 8.06 18.49
C THR A 3 -27.91 7.40 17.12
N LEU A 4 -28.91 7.81 16.34
CA LEU A 4 -29.04 7.42 14.91
C LEU A 4 -28.90 8.60 13.94
N PHE A 5 -28.03 9.56 14.26
CA PHE A 5 -27.50 10.49 13.26
C PHE A 5 -26.07 10.08 12.97
N ILE A 6 -25.92 9.05 12.13
CA ILE A 6 -24.61 8.76 11.55
C ILE A 6 -24.29 9.94 10.63
N ASN A 7 -23.36 10.79 11.06
CA ASN A 7 -22.92 11.94 10.29
C ASN A 7 -22.27 11.44 8.99
N ILE A 8 -22.77 11.86 7.84
CA ILE A 8 -22.26 11.43 6.52
C ILE A 8 -20.75 11.70 6.40
N GLY A 9 -20.26 12.82 6.96
CA GLY A 9 -18.83 13.12 6.99
C GLY A 9 -18.01 12.14 7.85
N PHE A 10 -18.62 11.55 8.89
CA PHE A 10 -17.97 10.51 9.69
C PHE A 10 -17.82 9.20 8.89
N ILE A 11 -18.83 8.81 8.10
CA ILE A 11 -18.76 7.63 7.23
C ILE A 11 -17.64 7.80 6.20
N GLU A 12 -17.59 8.95 5.52
CA GLU A 12 -16.58 9.25 4.50
C GLU A 12 -15.17 9.19 5.09
N SER A 13 -14.94 9.82 6.24
CA SER A 13 -13.65 9.77 6.93
C SER A 13 -13.25 8.35 7.32
N THR A 14 -14.22 7.54 7.76
CA THR A 14 -13.98 6.13 8.15
C THR A 14 -13.56 5.30 6.95
N ILE A 15 -14.24 5.45 5.81
CA ILE A 15 -13.90 4.74 4.56
C ILE A 15 -12.49 5.12 4.10
N LEU A 16 -12.14 6.41 4.12
CA LEU A 16 -10.81 6.86 3.73
C LEU A 16 -9.71 6.30 4.65
N ILE A 17 -9.94 6.26 5.96
CA ILE A 17 -9.01 5.66 6.93
C ILE A 17 -8.85 4.16 6.66
N VAL A 18 -9.93 3.43 6.41
CA VAL A 18 -9.88 1.99 6.13
C VAL A 18 -9.09 1.73 4.85
N ILE A 19 -9.34 2.48 3.77
CA ILE A 19 -8.60 2.34 2.50
C ILE A 19 -7.12 2.65 2.71
N PHE A 20 -6.82 3.71 3.44
CA PHE A 20 -5.45 4.11 3.75
C PHE A 20 -4.70 2.99 4.51
N VAL A 21 -5.28 2.49 5.60
CA VAL A 21 -4.69 1.41 6.41
C VAL A 21 -4.54 0.13 5.59
N ALA A 22 -5.55 -0.24 4.80
CA ALA A 22 -5.50 -1.42 3.94
C ALA A 22 -4.37 -1.31 2.90
N THR A 23 -4.18 -0.13 2.30
CA THR A 23 -3.11 0.12 1.32
C THR A 23 -1.74 0.01 1.98
N LEU A 24 -1.57 0.58 3.17
CA LEU A 24 -0.31 0.54 3.90
C LEU A 24 0.07 -0.89 4.32
N ILE A 25 -0.89 -1.64 4.87
CA ILE A 25 -0.69 -3.06 5.21
C ILE A 25 -0.33 -3.87 3.96
N SER A 26 -1.04 -3.66 2.86
CA SER A 26 -0.80 -4.37 1.60
C SER A 26 0.60 -4.10 1.05
N ALA A 27 1.04 -2.84 1.06
CA ALA A 27 2.38 -2.47 0.62
C ALA A 27 3.45 -3.12 1.51
N LEU A 28 3.32 -3.05 2.83
CA LEU A 28 4.26 -3.69 3.76
C LEU A 28 4.32 -5.21 3.55
N TYR A 29 3.16 -5.85 3.40
CA TYR A 29 3.07 -7.28 3.11
C TYR A 29 3.81 -7.63 1.81
N LEU A 30 3.60 -6.87 0.74
CA LEU A 30 4.29 -7.10 -0.53
C LEU A 30 5.80 -6.86 -0.41
N ILE A 31 6.25 -5.81 0.29
CA ILE A 31 7.68 -5.53 0.52
C ILE A 31 8.34 -6.69 1.25
N ILE A 32 7.74 -7.16 2.35
CA ILE A 32 8.29 -8.25 3.16
C ILE A 32 8.42 -9.54 2.35
N ASN A 33 7.45 -9.84 1.49
CA ASN A 33 7.41 -11.10 0.75
C ASN A 33 8.21 -11.07 -0.56
N ASN A 34 8.28 -9.94 -1.26
CA ASN A 34 8.86 -9.87 -2.60
C ASN A 34 10.29 -9.29 -2.61
N GLU A 35 10.62 -8.40 -1.68
CA GLU A 35 11.96 -7.79 -1.61
C GLU A 35 12.90 -8.61 -0.73
N LYS A 36 14.19 -8.59 -1.03
CA LYS A 36 15.24 -9.28 -0.25
C LYS A 36 16.36 -8.31 0.13
N GLY A 37 17.03 -8.59 1.24
CA GLY A 37 18.23 -7.85 1.68
C GLY A 37 17.97 -6.37 1.95
N ALA A 38 18.91 -5.52 1.52
CA ALA A 38 18.89 -4.07 1.77
C ALA A 38 17.71 -3.36 1.09
N THR A 39 17.27 -3.82 -0.09
CA THR A 39 16.13 -3.25 -0.83
C THR A 39 14.84 -3.30 -0.01
N ARG A 40 14.63 -4.39 0.74
CA ARG A 40 13.48 -4.52 1.63
C ARG A 40 13.48 -3.44 2.72
N ILE A 41 14.63 -3.20 3.34
CA ILE A 41 14.79 -2.22 4.42
C ILE A 41 14.58 -0.80 3.88
N LEU A 42 15.15 -0.50 2.71
CA LEU A 42 14.97 0.80 2.03
C LEU A 42 13.49 1.07 1.73
N TRP A 43 12.76 0.08 1.20
CA TRP A 43 11.33 0.22 0.92
C TRP A 43 10.49 0.38 2.18
N MET A 44 10.77 -0.39 3.24
CA MET A 44 10.09 -0.20 4.52
C MET A 44 10.35 1.21 5.07
N PHE A 45 11.61 1.66 5.06
CA PHE A 45 11.98 3.00 5.54
C PHE A 45 11.28 4.11 4.75
N PHE A 46 11.19 3.95 3.43
CA PHE A 46 10.45 4.86 2.56
C PHE A 46 8.94 4.90 2.88
N VAL A 47 8.31 3.73 3.10
CA VAL A 47 6.91 3.64 3.51
C VAL A 47 6.68 4.28 4.89
N PHE A 48 7.62 4.13 5.83
CA PHE A 48 7.51 4.76 7.15
C PHE A 48 7.64 6.29 7.11
N ILE A 49 8.55 6.83 6.28
CA ILE A 49 8.74 8.28 6.14
C ILE A 49 7.57 8.92 5.37
N ALA A 50 7.07 8.23 4.35
CA ALA A 50 5.99 8.71 3.49
C ALA A 50 4.81 7.72 3.54
N PRO A 51 4.02 7.68 4.61
CA PRO A 51 2.98 6.66 4.79
C PRO A 51 1.80 6.79 3.81
N ILE A 52 1.64 7.94 3.16
CA ILE A 52 0.64 8.12 2.08
C ILE A 52 1.23 7.74 0.73
N LEU A 53 2.32 8.38 0.32
CA LEU A 53 2.89 8.20 -1.02
C LEU A 53 3.67 6.90 -1.14
N GLY A 54 4.36 6.48 -0.09
CA GLY A 54 5.23 5.31 -0.06
C GLY A 54 4.52 4.02 -0.46
N PRO A 55 3.41 3.64 0.20
CA PRO A 55 2.63 2.47 -0.18
C PRO A 55 2.16 2.50 -1.64
N ILE A 56 1.68 3.65 -2.11
CA ILE A 56 1.15 3.82 -3.47
C ILE A 56 2.28 3.63 -4.50
N VAL A 57 3.41 4.31 -4.30
CA VAL A 57 4.57 4.23 -5.19
C VAL A 57 5.11 2.80 -5.24
N TYR A 58 5.22 2.14 -4.08
CA TYR A 58 5.68 0.75 -4.03
C TYR A 58 4.75 -0.17 -4.80
N ILE A 59 3.45 -0.11 -4.54
CA ILE A 59 2.45 -0.97 -5.21
C ILE A 59 2.49 -0.77 -6.73
N ILE A 60 2.54 0.48 -7.20
CA ILE A 60 2.65 0.78 -8.64
C ILE A 60 3.95 0.19 -9.20
N SER A 61 5.09 0.42 -8.52
CA SER A 61 6.39 -0.11 -8.96
C SER A 61 6.41 -1.63 -9.02
N TYR A 62 5.74 -2.29 -8.08
CA TYR A 62 5.59 -3.74 -8.02
C TYR A 62 4.80 -4.26 -9.22
N PHE A 63 3.68 -3.63 -9.55
CA PHE A 63 2.88 -4.01 -10.73
C PHE A 63 3.64 -3.78 -12.04
N LEU A 64 4.32 -2.63 -12.19
CA LEU A 64 5.12 -2.33 -13.38
C LEU A 64 6.30 -3.33 -13.54
N SER A 65 6.96 -3.68 -12.44
CA SER A 65 8.07 -4.64 -12.45
C SER A 65 7.60 -6.07 -12.72
N GLY A 66 6.42 -6.45 -12.23
CA GLY A 66 5.79 -7.75 -12.49
C GLY A 66 5.44 -7.96 -13.98
N VAL A 67 4.98 -6.91 -14.66
CA VAL A 67 4.73 -6.92 -16.11
C VAL A 67 6.02 -7.16 -16.89
N ASN A 68 7.11 -6.49 -16.52
CA ASN A 68 8.41 -6.65 -17.19
C ASN A 68 9.07 -8.02 -16.92
N LYS A 69 8.82 -8.64 -15.77
CA LYS A 69 9.34 -9.98 -15.48
C LYS A 69 8.68 -11.08 -16.33
N LYS A 70 7.41 -10.93 -16.69
CA LYS A 70 6.68 -11.92 -17.51
C LYS A 70 7.16 -11.95 -18.97
N ASN A 71 7.67 -10.83 -19.50
CA ASN A 71 8.17 -10.75 -20.88
C ASN A 71 9.58 -11.32 -21.07
N ASN A 72 10.38 -11.48 -20.02
CA ASN A 72 11.75 -12.02 -20.12
C ASN A 72 11.83 -13.56 -20.13
N TYR A 73 10.70 -14.27 -20.01
CA TYR A 73 10.63 -15.73 -20.18
C TYR A 73 10.14 -16.15 -21.58
N GLN A 74 10.00 -15.21 -22.51
CA GLN A 74 9.60 -15.46 -23.90
C GLN A 74 10.68 -15.10 -24.93
N GLN A 75 11.95 -14.95 -24.51
CA GLN A 75 13.09 -14.83 -25.42
C GLN A 75 14.09 -15.95 -25.17
#